data_AF-A0A4X2KU96-F1
#
_entry.id   AF-A0A4X2KU96-F1
#
_cell.length_a   1.000
_cell.length_b   1.000
_cell.length_c   1.000
_cell.angle_alpha   90.00
_cell.angle_beta   90.00
_cell.angle_gamma   90.00
#
_symmetry.space_group_name_H-M   'P 1'
#
loop_
_entity.id
_entity.type
_entity.pdbx_description
1 polymer ?
#
loop_
_entity_poly.entity_id
_entity_poly.type
_entity_poly.pdbx_seq_one_letter_code
_entity_poly.pdbx_strand_id
1 'polypeptide(L)'
;MSGDHNPASTPTPVQDVQGDGRWMSLHHRFVADSKDKEPEVVFIGDSLVQLLHQCELWRELFSPLHALNFGMGGDSTQHVLWRLENGELEHIRPKIVVVWVGTNNHGHTAEQVAAGIEAIVGLVNQRQPQARVVVLALLPRGQHPNPLREKNRRVNELVRAALAGRPRAHFLDADPGFVHSDGTISHHDMYDYLHLTRLGYTPVCRALHALLLRLLASGQGPPQPEPGP
;
A
#
# COMPACT_ATOMS: atom_id res chain seq x y z
N MET A 1 15.50 27.37 15.21
CA MET A 1 14.23 26.99 14.56
C MET A 1 14.26 25.48 14.42
N SER A 2 13.68 24.74 15.37
CA SER A 2 13.51 23.29 15.24
C SER A 2 12.47 23.07 14.16
N GLY A 3 12.90 22.62 12.97
CA GLY A 3 11.95 22.24 11.91
C GLY A 3 10.98 21.21 12.47
N ASP A 4 9.68 21.40 12.23
CA ASP A 4 8.63 20.47 12.66
C ASP A 4 8.96 19.05 12.18
N HIS A 5 9.44 18.22 13.09
CA HIS A 5 9.79 16.85 12.79
C HIS A 5 8.50 16.01 12.83
N ASN A 6 7.98 15.61 11.67
CA ASN A 6 6.82 14.71 11.62
C ASN A 6 7.27 13.26 11.88
N PRO A 7 6.90 12.64 13.02
CA PRO A 7 7.33 11.27 13.35
C PRO A 7 6.79 10.21 12.39
N ALA A 8 5.64 10.45 11.74
CA ALA A 8 5.07 9.53 10.77
C ALA A 8 5.85 9.49 9.45
N SER A 9 6.75 10.45 9.21
CA SER A 9 7.66 10.51 8.06
C SER A 9 9.14 10.33 8.44
N THR A 10 9.44 9.93 9.68
CA THR A 10 10.81 9.67 10.15
C THR A 10 11.07 8.17 10.09
N PRO A 11 11.87 7.65 9.14
CA PRO A 11 12.11 6.22 9.00
C PRO A 11 12.62 5.59 10.30
N THR A 12 11.95 4.56 10.80
CA THR A 12 12.40 3.77 11.97
C THR A 12 11.95 2.32 11.83
N PRO A 13 12.77 1.33 12.23
CA PRO A 13 12.31 -0.05 12.27
C PRO A 13 11.35 -0.26 13.45
N VAL A 14 10.57 -1.34 13.42
CA VAL A 14 9.78 -1.77 14.58
C VAL A 14 10.73 -2.38 15.60
N GLN A 15 10.71 -1.86 16.83
CA GLN A 15 11.46 -2.45 17.94
C GLN A 15 10.83 -3.79 18.35
N ASP A 16 11.66 -4.83 18.44
CA ASP A 16 11.21 -6.13 18.94
C ASP A 16 11.11 -6.10 20.47
N VAL A 17 9.86 -6.05 20.95
CA VAL A 17 9.53 -6.13 22.38
C VAL A 17 8.98 -7.52 22.78
N GLN A 18 8.93 -8.47 21.84
CA GLN A 18 8.45 -9.84 22.07
C GLN A 18 9.59 -10.86 22.09
N GLY A 19 10.71 -10.55 21.45
CA GLY A 19 11.96 -11.31 21.48
C GLY A 19 12.09 -12.40 20.41
N ASP A 20 11.19 -12.45 19.43
CA ASP A 20 11.19 -13.46 18.37
C ASP A 20 11.83 -12.99 17.05
N GLY A 21 12.18 -11.71 16.94
CA GLY A 21 12.81 -11.13 15.75
C GLY A 21 11.97 -11.20 14.48
N ARG A 22 10.66 -11.45 14.55
CA ARG A 22 9.84 -11.77 13.37
C ARG A 22 9.75 -10.64 12.36
N TRP A 23 9.71 -9.39 12.83
CA TRP A 23 9.60 -8.23 11.95
C TRP A 23 10.85 -8.08 11.08
N MET A 24 12.03 -8.16 11.70
CA MET A 24 13.30 -8.11 10.98
C MET A 24 13.49 -9.34 10.08
N SER A 25 13.04 -10.52 10.51
CA SER A 25 13.07 -11.74 9.70
C SER A 25 12.24 -11.62 8.42
N LEU A 26 11.04 -11.02 8.50
CA LEU A 26 10.20 -10.74 7.34
C LEU A 26 10.85 -9.71 6.41
N HIS A 27 11.42 -8.63 6.97
CA HIS A 27 12.16 -7.64 6.20
C HIS A 27 13.33 -8.29 5.42
N HIS A 28 14.17 -9.08 6.09
CA HIS A 28 15.28 -9.79 5.43
C HIS A 28 14.82 -10.72 4.31
N ARG A 29 13.68 -11.41 4.49
CA ARG A 29 13.07 -12.21 3.43
C ARG A 29 12.72 -11.35 2.21
N PHE A 30 12.11 -10.18 2.42
CA PHE A 30 11.76 -9.29 1.32
C PHE A 30 12.98 -8.70 0.61
N VAL A 31 14.03 -8.35 1.35
CA VAL A 31 15.31 -7.95 0.75
C VAL A 31 15.91 -9.08 -0.10
N ALA A 32 15.81 -10.34 0.33
CA ALA A 32 16.22 -11.49 -0.47
C ALA A 32 15.33 -11.69 -1.71
N ASP A 33 14.00 -11.59 -1.56
CA ASP A 33 13.07 -11.66 -2.68
C ASP A 33 13.38 -10.60 -3.76
N SER A 34 13.73 -9.37 -3.37
CA SER A 34 14.13 -8.32 -4.30
C SER A 34 15.45 -8.61 -5.02
N LYS A 35 16.35 -9.42 -4.45
CA LYS A 35 17.60 -9.84 -5.11
C LYS A 35 17.37 -10.94 -6.14
N ASP A 36 16.48 -11.87 -5.84
CA ASP A 36 16.33 -13.12 -6.59
C ASP A 36 15.19 -13.09 -7.63
N LYS A 37 14.39 -12.00 -7.66
CA LYS A 37 13.18 -11.90 -8.51
C LYS A 37 13.12 -10.56 -9.23
N GLU A 38 12.42 -10.54 -10.36
CA GLU A 38 12.21 -9.35 -11.20
C GLU A 38 10.72 -9.01 -11.32
N PRO A 39 10.09 -8.42 -10.30
CA PRO A 39 8.66 -8.14 -10.31
C PRO A 39 8.29 -6.97 -11.24
N GLU A 40 7.13 -7.06 -11.90
CA GLU A 40 6.53 -5.90 -12.57
C GLU A 40 5.73 -5.02 -11.59
N VAL A 41 5.19 -5.62 -10.53
CA VAL A 41 4.38 -4.95 -9.52
C VAL A 41 4.90 -5.29 -8.12
N VAL A 42 5.06 -4.28 -7.27
CA VAL A 42 5.37 -4.50 -5.84
C VAL A 42 4.26 -3.91 -5.00
N PHE A 43 3.71 -4.71 -4.09
CA PHE A 43 2.77 -4.26 -3.08
C PHE A 43 3.53 -4.07 -1.77
N ILE A 44 3.37 -2.91 -1.12
CA ILE A 44 3.97 -2.65 0.18
C ILE A 44 2.95 -1.97 1.10
N GLY A 45 2.95 -2.36 2.37
CA GLY A 45 2.03 -1.79 3.33
C GLY A 45 1.87 -2.62 4.59
N ASP A 46 0.70 -2.49 5.19
CA ASP A 46 0.36 -3.12 6.47
C ASP A 46 -0.30 -4.50 6.31
N SER A 47 -1.11 -4.90 7.31
CA SER A 47 -1.83 -6.18 7.32
C SER A 47 -2.82 -6.30 6.15
N LEU A 48 -3.40 -5.20 5.67
CA LEU A 48 -4.32 -5.25 4.53
C LEU A 48 -3.62 -5.70 3.24
N VAL A 49 -2.34 -5.36 3.08
CA VAL A 49 -1.50 -5.87 2.00
C VAL A 49 -1.05 -7.30 2.29
N GLN A 50 -0.62 -7.58 3.52
CA GLN A 50 -0.12 -8.92 3.88
C GLN A 50 -1.18 -10.00 3.71
N LEU A 51 -2.38 -9.78 4.25
CA LEU A 51 -3.48 -10.74 4.24
C LEU A 51 -4.10 -10.90 2.85
N LEU A 52 -3.95 -9.89 1.98
CA LEU A 52 -4.33 -10.03 0.57
C LEU A 52 -3.60 -11.20 -0.10
N HIS A 53 -2.32 -11.41 0.21
CA HIS A 53 -1.54 -12.54 -0.34
C HIS A 53 -2.07 -13.91 0.10
N GLN A 54 -2.74 -13.98 1.25
CA GLN A 54 -3.33 -15.20 1.78
C GLN A 54 -4.72 -15.48 1.20
N CYS A 55 -5.34 -14.49 0.54
CA CYS A 55 -6.61 -14.65 -0.14
C CYS A 55 -6.40 -15.34 -1.50
N GLU A 56 -7.29 -16.27 -1.87
CA GLU A 56 -7.25 -16.95 -3.19
C GLU A 56 -7.22 -15.95 -4.37
N LEU A 57 -7.84 -14.79 -4.19
CA LEU A 57 -7.86 -13.69 -5.17
C LEU A 57 -6.45 -13.24 -5.57
N TRP A 58 -5.44 -13.38 -4.72
CA TRP A 58 -4.07 -13.03 -5.08
C TRP A 58 -3.54 -13.88 -6.23
N ARG A 59 -3.76 -15.19 -6.15
CA ARG A 59 -3.31 -16.14 -7.17
C ARG A 59 -4.02 -15.92 -8.51
N GLU A 60 -5.28 -15.51 -8.45
CA GLU A 60 -6.10 -15.24 -9.64
C GLU A 60 -5.74 -13.91 -10.30
N LEU A 61 -5.60 -12.83 -9.51
CA LEU A 61 -5.55 -11.46 -10.05
C LEU A 61 -4.16 -10.84 -10.07
N PHE A 62 -3.29 -11.16 -9.11
CA PHE A 62 -2.03 -10.42 -8.93
C PHE A 62 -0.80 -11.27 -9.22
N SER A 63 -0.83 -12.59 -8.98
CA SER A 63 0.25 -13.49 -9.41
C SER A 63 0.55 -13.42 -10.91
N PRO A 64 -0.44 -13.35 -11.84
CA PRO A 64 -0.17 -13.20 -13.27
C PRO A 64 0.51 -11.88 -13.65
N LEU A 65 0.50 -10.88 -12.77
CA LEU A 65 1.16 -9.58 -12.98
C LEU A 65 2.63 -9.59 -12.51
N HIS A 66 3.20 -10.76 -12.21
CA HIS A 66 4.55 -10.92 -11.65
C HIS A 66 4.74 -10.04 -10.41
N ALA A 67 3.82 -10.16 -9.45
CA ALA A 67 3.77 -9.30 -8.28
C ALA A 67 4.52 -9.86 -7.07
N LEU A 68 5.21 -8.97 -6.33
CA LEU A 68 5.69 -9.22 -4.97
C LEU A 68 4.80 -8.55 -3.92
N ASN A 69 4.72 -9.15 -2.73
CA ASN A 69 3.95 -8.65 -1.61
C ASN A 69 4.84 -8.47 -0.38
N PHE A 70 5.11 -7.21 -0.05
CA PHE A 70 5.91 -6.76 1.10
C PHE A 70 5.01 -6.16 2.20
N GLY A 71 3.83 -6.74 2.40
CA GLY A 71 2.93 -6.39 3.49
C GLY A 71 3.39 -6.95 4.83
N MET A 72 3.34 -6.12 5.88
CA MET A 72 3.58 -6.56 7.26
C MET A 72 2.54 -6.04 8.24
N GLY A 73 1.87 -6.96 8.93
CA GLY A 73 0.87 -6.62 9.93
C GLY A 73 1.41 -5.72 11.04
N GLY A 74 0.67 -4.65 11.32
CA GLY A 74 1.02 -3.65 12.33
C GLY A 74 1.93 -2.52 11.83
N ASP A 75 2.44 -2.58 10.59
CA ASP A 75 3.26 -1.50 10.05
C ASP A 75 2.49 -0.17 10.01
N SER A 76 3.22 0.89 10.34
CA SER A 76 2.85 2.29 10.17
C SER A 76 3.71 2.90 9.07
N THR A 77 3.39 4.11 8.62
CA THR A 77 4.12 4.80 7.53
C THR A 77 5.63 4.86 7.77
N GLN A 78 6.07 5.16 8.99
CA GLN A 78 7.49 5.26 9.33
C GLN A 78 8.25 3.92 9.26
N HIS A 79 7.54 2.81 9.49
CA HIS A 79 8.11 1.46 9.37
C HIS A 79 8.28 1.09 7.90
N VAL A 80 7.26 1.36 7.08
CA VAL A 80 7.33 1.17 5.62
C VAL A 80 8.44 2.01 5.00
N LEU A 81 8.58 3.28 5.40
CA LEU A 81 9.68 4.14 4.97
C LEU A 81 11.04 3.50 5.24
N TRP A 82 11.26 3.07 6.48
CA TRP A 82 12.51 2.43 6.85
C TRP A 82 12.81 1.22 5.97
N ARG A 83 11.82 0.35 5.74
CA ARG A 83 11.99 -0.86 4.93
C ARG A 83 12.37 -0.57 3.48
N LEU A 84 11.73 0.42 2.88
CA LEU A 84 12.04 0.88 1.53
C LEU A 84 13.47 1.43 1.43
N GLU A 85 13.91 2.20 2.44
CA GLU A 85 15.27 2.74 2.48
C GLU A 85 16.34 1.68 2.70
N ASN A 86 15.98 0.57 3.36
CA ASN A 86 16.89 -0.47 3.82
C ASN A 86 16.83 -1.76 2.98
N GLY A 87 16.58 -1.64 1.68
CA GLY A 87 16.90 -2.71 0.72
C GLY A 87 15.73 -3.30 -0.05
N GLU A 88 14.48 -3.07 0.36
CA GLU A 88 13.33 -3.72 -0.31
C GLU A 88 13.08 -3.20 -1.73
N LEU A 89 13.57 -2.02 -2.08
CA LEU A 89 13.53 -1.50 -3.46
C LEU A 89 14.83 -1.71 -4.25
N GLU A 90 15.82 -2.39 -3.70
CA GLU A 90 17.10 -2.61 -4.39
C GLU A 90 16.98 -3.80 -5.34
N HIS A 91 17.79 -3.83 -6.41
CA HIS A 91 17.89 -4.93 -7.40
C HIS A 91 16.64 -5.21 -8.25
N ILE A 92 15.50 -4.57 -7.96
CA ILE A 92 14.27 -4.65 -8.74
C ILE A 92 14.02 -3.39 -9.54
N ARG A 93 13.17 -3.50 -10.58
CA ARG A 93 12.72 -2.36 -11.38
C ARG A 93 11.23 -2.46 -11.73
N PRO A 94 10.32 -2.41 -10.74
CA PRO A 94 8.90 -2.56 -10.98
C PRO A 94 8.35 -1.44 -11.86
N LYS A 95 7.31 -1.77 -12.63
CA LYS A 95 6.51 -0.80 -13.39
C LYS A 95 5.51 -0.09 -12.48
N ILE A 96 5.03 -0.77 -11.43
CA ILE A 96 4.06 -0.21 -10.48
C ILE A 96 4.44 -0.58 -9.04
N VAL A 97 4.35 0.38 -8.12
CA VAL A 97 4.39 0.15 -6.67
C VAL A 97 3.03 0.51 -6.08
N VAL A 98 2.40 -0.45 -5.42
CA VAL A 98 1.13 -0.28 -4.70
C VAL A 98 1.44 -0.05 -3.23
N VAL A 99 0.98 1.07 -2.68
CA VAL A 99 1.17 1.47 -1.28
C VAL A 99 -0.18 1.46 -0.58
N TRP A 100 -0.27 0.72 0.53
CA TRP A 100 -1.46 0.72 1.38
C TRP A 100 -1.07 0.60 2.85
N VAL A 101 -0.91 1.75 3.49
CA VAL A 101 -0.48 1.88 4.88
C VAL A 101 -1.02 3.18 5.47
N GLY A 102 -1.28 3.17 6.77
CA GLY A 102 -1.60 4.38 7.54
C GLY A 102 -2.64 4.15 8.63
N THR A 103 -3.43 3.07 8.54
CA THR A 103 -4.49 2.84 9.54
C THR A 103 -3.94 2.48 10.92
N ASN A 104 -2.71 1.97 10.99
CA ASN A 104 -2.03 1.61 12.25
C ASN A 104 -1.22 2.76 12.85
N ASN A 105 -1.18 3.95 12.23
CA ASN A 105 -0.51 5.13 12.78
C ASN A 105 -1.29 5.74 13.95
N HIS A 106 -1.52 4.95 15.00
CA HIS A 106 -2.13 5.40 16.24
C HIS A 106 -1.28 6.50 16.89
N GLY A 107 -1.90 7.45 17.58
CA GLY A 107 -1.21 8.61 18.19
C GLY A 107 -0.82 9.73 17.22
N HIS A 108 -0.74 9.48 15.91
CA HIS A 108 -0.48 10.51 14.89
C HIS A 108 -1.75 11.23 14.44
N THR A 109 -1.66 12.50 14.06
CA THR A 109 -2.76 13.25 13.41
C THR A 109 -2.98 12.77 11.97
N ALA A 110 -4.11 13.13 11.35
CA ALA A 110 -4.35 12.78 9.95
C ALA A 110 -3.32 13.44 9.01
N GLU A 111 -2.92 14.68 9.31
CA GLU A 111 -1.92 15.44 8.57
C GLU A 111 -0.53 14.78 8.65
N GLN A 112 -0.14 14.31 9.84
CA GLN A 112 1.11 13.57 10.00
C GLN A 112 1.12 12.28 9.18
N VAL A 113 0.02 11.52 9.19
CA VAL A 113 -0.11 10.27 8.42
C VAL A 113 -0.08 10.56 6.91
N ALA A 114 -0.81 11.58 6.45
CA ALA A 114 -0.80 11.98 5.04
C ALA A 114 0.62 12.35 4.58
N ALA A 115 1.35 13.15 5.37
CA ALA A 115 2.74 13.49 5.08
C ALA A 115 3.69 12.26 5.13
N GLY A 116 3.42 11.28 6.00
CA GLY A 116 4.11 9.98 6.00
C GLY A 116 3.90 9.19 4.71
N ILE A 117 2.66 9.14 4.21
CA ILE A 117 2.33 8.52 2.92
C ILE A 117 2.99 9.27 1.76
N GLU A 118 2.98 10.61 1.79
CA GLU A 118 3.65 11.43 0.78
C GLU A 118 5.17 11.22 0.77
N ALA A 119 5.79 11.06 1.94
CA ALA A 119 7.20 10.71 2.05
C ALA A 119 7.49 9.34 1.41
N ILE A 120 6.62 8.34 1.61
CA ILE A 120 6.73 7.03 0.95
C ILE A 120 6.69 7.20 -0.57
N VAL A 121 5.71 7.95 -1.09
CA VAL A 121 5.59 8.22 -2.53
C VAL A 121 6.82 8.95 -3.06
N GLY A 122 7.35 9.92 -2.31
CA GLY A 122 8.58 10.64 -2.64
C GLY A 122 9.79 9.72 -2.76
N LEU A 123 10.00 8.86 -1.75
CA LEU A 123 11.08 7.88 -1.72
C LEU A 123 10.96 6.87 -2.87
N VAL A 124 9.77 6.34 -3.13
CA VAL A 124 9.54 5.43 -4.26
C VAL A 124 9.87 6.11 -5.58
N ASN A 125 9.42 7.34 -5.81
CA ASN A 125 9.75 8.08 -7.04
C ASN A 125 11.25 8.39 -7.17
N GLN A 126 11.96 8.55 -6.06
CA GLN A 126 13.41 8.78 -6.06
C GLN A 126 14.18 7.50 -6.42
N ARG A 127 13.84 6.37 -5.79
CA ARG A 127 14.54 5.08 -5.97
C ARG A 127 14.11 4.34 -7.23
N GLN A 128 12.85 4.48 -7.62
CA GLN A 128 12.21 3.78 -8.73
C GLN A 128 11.51 4.80 -9.66
N PRO A 129 12.25 5.72 -10.30
CA PRO A 129 11.68 6.85 -11.05
C PRO A 129 10.82 6.44 -12.26
N GLN A 130 11.00 5.21 -12.76
CA GLN A 130 10.16 4.63 -13.81
C GLN A 130 8.81 4.12 -13.30
N ALA A 131 8.70 3.81 -12.01
CA ALA A 131 7.50 3.21 -11.45
C ALA A 131 6.36 4.22 -11.38
N ARG A 132 5.15 3.77 -11.65
CA ARG A 132 3.93 4.46 -11.21
C ARG A 132 3.62 4.04 -9.78
N VAL A 133 3.15 4.96 -8.95
CA VAL A 133 2.77 4.69 -7.56
C VAL A 133 1.25 4.71 -7.45
N VAL A 134 0.66 3.64 -6.93
CA VAL A 134 -0.77 3.57 -6.61
C VAL A 134 -0.92 3.59 -5.10
N VAL A 135 -1.56 4.60 -4.55
CA VAL A 135 -1.86 4.70 -3.13
C VAL A 135 -3.33 4.36 -2.90
N LEU A 136 -3.60 3.29 -2.16
CA LEU A 136 -4.97 2.95 -1.76
C LEU A 136 -5.43 3.83 -0.60
N ALA A 137 -6.69 4.25 -0.67
CA ALA A 137 -7.38 4.90 0.42
C ALA A 137 -7.39 4.02 1.69
N LEU A 138 -7.27 4.66 2.86
CA LEU A 138 -7.52 4.01 4.14
C LEU A 138 -9.02 3.68 4.25
N LEU A 139 -9.33 2.41 4.52
CA LEU A 139 -10.70 1.94 4.69
C LEU A 139 -11.32 2.41 6.01
N PRO A 140 -12.65 2.46 6.12
CA PRO A 140 -13.31 2.63 7.39
C PRO A 140 -13.05 1.42 8.30
N ARG A 141 -13.14 1.62 9.63
CA ARG A 141 -12.93 0.58 10.64
C ARG A 141 -13.81 0.77 11.86
N GLY A 142 -13.90 -0.26 12.70
CA GLY A 142 -14.79 -0.35 13.87
C GLY A 142 -16.24 -0.59 13.46
N GLN A 143 -17.02 -1.29 14.29
CA GLN A 143 -18.39 -1.68 13.95
C GLN A 143 -19.31 -0.46 13.75
N HIS A 144 -19.19 0.55 14.61
CA HIS A 144 -20.03 1.76 14.62
C HIS A 144 -19.21 3.03 14.31
N PRO A 145 -19.84 4.19 14.06
CA PRO A 145 -19.15 5.46 13.89
C PRO A 145 -18.17 5.73 15.03
N ASN A 146 -16.94 6.12 14.70
CA ASN A 146 -15.88 6.35 15.66
C ASN A 146 -14.80 7.30 15.09
N PRO A 147 -13.95 7.91 15.95
CA PRO A 147 -12.96 8.89 15.52
C PRO A 147 -11.93 8.38 14.48
N LEU A 148 -11.67 7.07 14.42
CA LEU A 148 -10.72 6.53 13.45
C LEU A 148 -11.28 6.52 12.02
N ARG A 149 -12.61 6.42 11.84
CA ARG A 149 -13.24 6.60 10.52
C ARG A 149 -13.06 8.03 10.02
N GLU A 150 -13.30 9.00 10.90
CA GLU A 150 -13.11 10.43 10.59
C GLU A 150 -11.64 10.73 10.25
N LYS A 151 -10.71 10.19 11.05
CA LYS A 151 -9.28 10.30 10.79
C LYS A 151 -8.89 9.69 9.44
N ASN A 152 -9.31 8.46 9.15
CA ASN A 152 -8.97 7.79 7.88
C ASN A 152 -9.54 8.56 6.68
N ARG A 153 -10.78 9.06 6.78
CA ARG A 153 -11.38 9.93 5.76
C ARG A 153 -10.56 11.20 5.53
N ARG A 154 -10.13 11.86 6.62
CA ARG A 154 -9.29 13.05 6.54
C ARG A 154 -7.93 12.77 5.89
N VAL A 155 -7.30 11.64 6.21
CA VAL A 155 -6.07 11.19 5.52
C VAL A 155 -6.33 11.02 4.02
N ASN A 156 -7.43 10.36 3.64
CA ASN A 156 -7.77 10.13 2.24
C ASN A 156 -7.97 11.45 1.46
N GLU A 157 -8.64 12.44 2.06
CA GLU A 157 -8.80 13.77 1.47
C GLU A 157 -7.45 14.45 1.21
N LEU A 158 -6.57 14.45 2.22
CA LEU A 158 -5.25 15.08 2.15
C LEU A 158 -4.35 14.39 1.12
N VAL A 159 -4.27 13.06 1.15
CA VAL A 159 -3.44 12.29 0.22
C VAL A 159 -3.97 12.46 -1.21
N ARG A 160 -5.29 12.39 -1.42
CA ARG A 160 -5.89 12.63 -2.74
C ARG A 160 -5.51 14.01 -3.29
N ALA A 161 -5.59 15.05 -2.46
CA ALA A 161 -5.21 16.40 -2.85
C ALA A 161 -3.70 16.52 -3.14
N ALA A 162 -2.85 15.91 -2.31
CA ALA A 162 -1.38 15.98 -2.47
C ALA A 162 -0.86 15.23 -3.70
N LEU A 163 -1.57 14.17 -4.12
CA LEU A 163 -1.26 13.41 -5.33
C LEU A 163 -1.89 14.02 -6.58
N ALA A 164 -2.85 14.94 -6.45
CA ALA A 164 -3.44 15.65 -7.57
C ALA A 164 -2.33 16.44 -8.31
N GLY A 165 -2.20 16.19 -9.61
CA GLY A 165 -1.16 16.81 -10.44
C GLY A 165 0.19 16.08 -10.46
N ARG A 166 0.36 14.97 -9.73
CA ARG A 166 1.53 14.09 -9.87
C ARG A 166 1.24 13.01 -10.94
N PRO A 167 1.76 13.12 -12.17
CA PRO A 167 1.30 12.30 -13.31
C PRO A 167 1.58 10.80 -13.18
N ARG A 168 2.50 10.40 -12.28
CA ARG A 168 2.87 9.02 -12.00
C ARG A 168 2.35 8.51 -10.65
N ALA A 169 1.60 9.32 -9.90
CA ALA A 169 0.98 8.89 -8.65
C ALA A 169 -0.55 8.85 -8.80
N HIS A 170 -1.15 7.75 -8.37
CA HIS A 170 -2.57 7.48 -8.52
C HIS A 170 -3.17 7.21 -7.15
N PHE A 171 -4.15 8.00 -6.74
CA PHE A 171 -4.96 7.71 -5.57
C PHE A 171 -6.13 6.81 -5.97
N LEU A 172 -6.29 5.66 -5.32
CA LEU A 172 -7.39 4.74 -5.54
C LEU A 172 -8.25 4.63 -4.29
N ASP A 173 -9.48 5.12 -4.39
CA ASP A 173 -10.53 4.81 -3.42
C ASP A 173 -11.20 3.49 -3.84
N ALA A 174 -10.99 2.44 -3.05
CA ALA A 174 -11.46 1.10 -3.34
C ALA A 174 -12.57 0.63 -2.38
N ASP A 175 -13.10 1.53 -1.55
CA ASP A 175 -14.23 1.25 -0.66
C ASP A 175 -15.53 1.09 -1.51
N PRO A 176 -16.18 -0.08 -1.53
CA PRO A 176 -17.44 -0.29 -2.24
C PRO A 176 -18.66 0.27 -1.51
N GLY A 177 -18.48 0.88 -0.33
CA GLY A 177 -19.55 1.25 0.59
C GLY A 177 -19.65 0.30 1.79
N PHE A 178 -18.53 0.01 2.45
CA PHE A 178 -18.51 -0.86 3.64
C PHE A 178 -19.32 -0.33 4.81
N VAL A 179 -19.50 1.00 4.91
CA VAL A 179 -20.37 1.61 5.91
C VAL A 179 -21.80 1.67 5.37
N HIS A 180 -22.69 0.90 5.98
CA HIS A 180 -24.11 0.88 5.63
C HIS A 180 -24.83 2.17 6.07
N SER A 181 -26.09 2.33 5.63
CA SER A 181 -26.91 3.52 5.93
C SER A 181 -27.19 3.70 7.43
N ASP A 182 -27.15 2.63 8.22
CA ASP A 182 -27.26 2.66 9.68
C ASP A 182 -25.93 2.99 10.39
N GLY A 183 -24.87 3.25 9.62
CA GLY A 183 -23.52 3.55 10.11
C GLY A 183 -22.72 2.31 10.53
N THR A 184 -23.23 1.09 10.35
CA THR A 184 -22.52 -0.13 10.72
C THR A 184 -21.60 -0.65 9.61
N ILE A 185 -20.58 -1.42 10.00
CA ILE A 185 -19.81 -2.28 9.08
C ILE A 185 -20.17 -3.72 9.40
N SER A 186 -20.51 -4.51 8.39
CA SER A 186 -20.80 -5.93 8.53
C SER A 186 -19.54 -6.74 8.82
N HIS A 187 -19.63 -7.67 9.78
CA HIS A 187 -18.57 -8.66 10.02
C HIS A 187 -18.36 -9.63 8.84
N HIS A 188 -19.34 -9.71 7.91
CA HIS A 188 -19.17 -10.44 6.66
C HIS A 188 -18.19 -9.75 5.70
N ASP A 189 -18.03 -8.43 5.79
CA ASP A 189 -17.05 -7.68 4.99
C ASP A 189 -15.72 -7.54 5.73
N MET A 190 -15.77 -7.25 7.03
CA MET A 190 -14.60 -7.11 7.90
C MET A 190 -14.78 -7.93 9.18
N TYR A 191 -14.15 -9.10 9.30
CA TYR A 191 -14.46 -10.09 10.36
C TYR A 191 -14.21 -9.61 11.79
N ASP A 192 -13.33 -8.62 11.95
CA ASP A 192 -13.03 -7.94 13.22
C ASP A 192 -13.22 -6.41 13.11
N TYR A 193 -14.00 -5.98 12.12
CA TYR A 193 -14.24 -4.57 11.76
C TYR A 193 -12.98 -3.79 11.39
N LEU A 194 -11.91 -4.48 10.98
CA LEU A 194 -10.68 -3.91 10.46
C LEU A 194 -10.18 -4.67 9.24
N HIS A 195 -9.97 -5.98 9.39
CA HIS A 195 -9.42 -6.84 8.36
C HIS A 195 -10.55 -7.42 7.51
N LEU A 196 -10.33 -7.37 6.19
CA LEU A 196 -11.30 -7.80 5.20
C LEU A 196 -11.44 -9.33 5.18
N THR A 197 -12.66 -9.81 5.00
CA THR A 197 -12.92 -11.20 4.59
C THR A 197 -12.62 -11.37 3.11
N ARG A 198 -12.73 -12.61 2.59
CA ARG A 198 -12.73 -12.85 1.13
C ARG A 198 -13.84 -12.05 0.41
N LEU A 199 -15.01 -11.88 1.04
CA LEU A 199 -16.10 -11.08 0.50
C LEU A 199 -15.70 -9.61 0.42
N GLY A 200 -15.14 -9.06 1.51
CA GLY A 200 -14.66 -7.67 1.55
C GLY A 200 -13.50 -7.39 0.59
N TYR A 201 -12.56 -8.33 0.44
CA TYR A 201 -11.45 -8.18 -0.50
C TYR A 201 -11.91 -8.19 -1.97
N THR A 202 -12.98 -8.90 -2.32
CA THR A 202 -13.41 -9.08 -3.72
C THR A 202 -13.59 -7.75 -4.48
N PRO A 203 -14.43 -6.79 -4.03
CA PRO A 203 -14.59 -5.53 -4.74
C PRO A 203 -13.32 -4.67 -4.74
N VAL A 204 -12.58 -4.64 -3.62
CA VAL A 204 -11.32 -3.90 -3.49
C VAL A 204 -10.30 -4.39 -4.52
N CYS A 205 -10.11 -5.71 -4.61
CA CYS A 205 -9.16 -6.33 -5.53
C CYS A 205 -9.56 -6.12 -6.99
N ARG A 206 -10.85 -6.19 -7.31
CA ARG A 206 -11.34 -5.93 -8.68
C ARG A 206 -11.06 -4.49 -9.11
N ALA A 207 -11.34 -3.52 -8.24
CA ALA A 207 -11.05 -2.11 -8.52
C ALA A 207 -9.55 -1.88 -8.73
N LEU A 208 -8.71 -2.43 -7.84
CA LEU A 208 -7.26 -2.33 -7.93
C LEU A 208 -6.71 -3.01 -9.18
N HIS A 209 -7.09 -4.25 -9.44
CA HIS A 209 -6.65 -5.02 -10.61
C HIS A 209 -6.99 -4.30 -11.92
N ALA A 210 -8.21 -3.76 -12.04
CA ALA A 210 -8.63 -2.99 -13.22
C ALA A 210 -7.82 -1.70 -13.43
N LEU A 211 -7.33 -1.07 -12.36
CA LEU A 211 -6.40 0.05 -12.46
C LEU A 211 -5.01 -0.43 -12.89
N LEU A 212 -4.48 -1.48 -12.26
CA LEU A 212 -3.16 -2.01 -12.57
C LEU A 212 -3.04 -2.43 -14.04
N LEU A 213 -4.04 -3.14 -14.60
CA LEU A 213 -4.05 -3.52 -16.00
C LEU A 213 -4.00 -2.30 -16.95
N ARG A 214 -4.76 -1.24 -16.65
CA ARG A 214 -4.72 0.00 -17.44
C ARG A 214 -3.33 0.66 -17.38
N LEU A 215 -2.72 0.70 -16.20
CA LEU A 215 -1.40 1.29 -16.03
C LEU A 215 -0.30 0.48 -16.72
N LEU A 216 -0.36 -0.86 -16.66
CA LEU A 216 0.58 -1.75 -17.36
C LEU A 216 0.44 -1.61 -18.88
N ALA A 217 -0.78 -1.55 -19.40
CA ALA A 217 -1.03 -1.37 -20.84
C ALA A 217 -0.50 -0.03 -21.36
N SER A 218 -0.72 1.06 -20.62
CA SER A 218 -0.23 2.41 -21.00
C SER A 218 1.30 2.58 -20.98
N GLY A 219 2.04 1.58 -20.48
CA GLY A 219 3.51 1.54 -20.52
C GLY A 219 4.08 0.79 -21.73
N GLN A 220 3.25 0.08 -22.49
CA GLN A 220 3.67 -0.57 -23.73
C GLN A 220 3.48 0.42 -24.89
N GLY A 221 4.59 0.90 -25.47
CA GLY A 221 4.53 1.64 -26.73
C GLY A 221 3.92 0.78 -27.85
N PRO A 222 3.60 1.36 -29.03
CA PRO A 222 3.13 0.56 -30.16
C PRO A 222 4.14 -0.56 -30.46
N PRO A 223 3.68 -1.77 -30.85
CA PRO A 223 4.57 -2.85 -31.21
C PRO A 223 5.54 -2.36 -32.27
N GLN A 224 6.85 -2.54 -32.05
CA GLN A 224 7.83 -2.24 -33.08
C GLN A 224 7.52 -3.12 -34.30
N PRO A 225 7.51 -2.58 -35.53
CA PRO A 225 7.31 -3.38 -36.71
C PRO A 225 8.40 -4.46 -36.75
N GLU A 226 7.99 -5.71 -36.92
CA GLU A 226 8.92 -6.82 -37.10
C GLU A 226 9.87 -6.51 -38.26
N PRO A 227 11.17 -6.83 -38.14
CA PRO A 227 12.06 -6.77 -39.29
C PRO A 227 11.53 -7.77 -40.32
N GLY A 228 11.01 -7.25 -41.43
CA GLY A 228 10.55 -8.07 -42.56
C GLY A 228 11.69 -8.94 -43.12
N PRO A 229 11.34 -10.03 -43.82
CA PRO A 229 12.29 -11.03 -44.33
C PRO A 229 13.32 -10.46 -45.31
#